data_AF-A0A3N0XM95-F1
#
_entry.id   AF-A0A3N0XM95-F1
#
_cell.length_a   1.000
_cell.length_b   1.000
_cell.length_c   1.000
_cell.angle_alpha   90.00
_cell.angle_beta   90.00
_cell.angle_gamma   90.00
#
_symmetry.space_group_name_H-M   'P 1'
#
loop_
_entity.id
_entity.type
_entity.pdbx_description
1 polymer ?
#
loop_
_entity_poly.entity_id
_entity_poly.type
_entity_poly.pdbx_seq_one_letter_code
_entity_poly.pdbx_strand_id
1 'polypeptide(L)'
;MVSDESETAAESSKREPKLTAKALALKSEALQKDRKAKVNQMKNLILSMKDLMKCDENALQVSSMLGSLKCLKDDASVLHKEVLPFIPPDDQKQNEWFGSVSKHNDGFVEHVEGWLNQAKNHFLSILPQSYANLRPSLSVVHDTREMDNPDEPQLSCDSNIPSSDEPVSSSHNMNVPSECQKLYGLW
;
A
#
# COMPACT_ATOMS: atom_id res chain seq x y z
N MET A 1 -3.50 32.76 64.83
CA MET A 1 -4.10 31.97 63.73
C MET A 1 -3.19 32.13 62.53
N VAL A 2 -2.75 30.99 62.01
CA VAL A 2 -1.90 30.80 60.83
C VAL A 2 -2.80 30.81 59.59
N SER A 3 -2.33 31.44 58.49
CA SER A 3 -2.71 31.21 57.07
C SER A 3 -1.94 32.27 56.26
N ASP A 4 -0.76 32.01 55.70
CA ASP A 4 -0.48 31.27 54.45
C ASP A 4 -1.27 31.80 53.24
N GLU A 5 -0.63 32.58 52.37
CA GLU A 5 -1.15 32.94 51.05
C GLU A 5 -0.01 32.96 50.01
N SER A 6 0.12 31.80 49.36
CA SER A 6 0.45 31.55 47.95
C SER A 6 1.53 32.39 47.25
N GLU A 7 2.75 31.84 47.28
CA GLU A 7 3.45 31.28 46.11
C GLU A 7 3.01 31.78 44.72
N THR A 8 3.87 32.62 44.13
CA THR A 8 3.82 33.05 42.73
C THR A 8 4.29 31.92 41.83
N ALA A 9 3.35 31.17 41.25
CA ALA A 9 3.63 30.20 40.20
C ALA A 9 4.13 30.94 38.95
N ALA A 10 5.45 30.90 38.73
CA ALA A 10 6.09 31.34 37.51
C ALA A 10 5.58 30.50 36.34
N GLU A 11 4.70 31.11 35.54
CA GLU A 11 4.14 30.54 34.33
C GLU A 11 5.27 30.31 33.31
N SER A 12 5.74 29.06 33.26
CA SER A 12 6.78 28.63 32.32
C SER A 12 6.22 28.63 30.90
N SER A 13 6.35 29.79 30.24
CA SER A 13 6.10 29.95 28.81
C SER A 13 7.01 28.99 28.04
N LYS A 14 6.43 27.84 27.67
CA LYS A 14 7.06 26.78 26.90
C LYS A 14 7.31 27.32 25.49
N ARG A 15 8.51 27.88 25.27
CA ARG A 15 8.93 28.39 23.96
C ARG A 15 8.93 27.23 22.96
N GLU A 16 7.96 27.19 22.06
CA GLU A 16 8.00 26.27 20.93
C GLU A 16 9.19 26.65 20.03
N PRO A 17 10.13 25.73 19.78
CA PRO A 17 11.26 26.01 18.91
C PRO A 17 10.76 26.18 17.47
N LYS A 18 10.72 27.43 16.99
CA LYS A 18 10.49 27.74 15.58
C LYS A 18 11.64 27.19 14.74
N LEU A 19 11.32 26.32 13.78
CA LEU A 19 12.30 25.82 12.82
C LEU A 19 12.95 26.98 12.06
N THR A 20 14.27 26.90 11.86
CA THR A 20 15.01 27.90 11.09
C THR A 20 14.60 27.85 9.62
N ALA A 21 14.77 28.94 8.88
CA ALA A 21 14.47 29.00 7.44
C ALA A 21 15.19 27.88 6.65
N LYS A 22 16.44 27.56 7.04
CA LYS A 22 17.21 26.44 6.46
C LYS A 22 16.57 25.09 6.75
N ALA A 23 16.07 24.86 7.96
CA ALA A 23 15.39 23.61 8.32
C ALA A 23 14.05 23.47 7.57
N LEU A 24 13.31 24.56 7.36
CA LEU A 24 12.08 24.56 6.57
C LEU A 24 12.35 24.23 5.09
N ALA A 25 13.39 24.82 4.49
CA ALA A 25 13.79 24.52 3.11
C ALA A 25 14.21 23.05 2.93
N LEU A 26 14.97 22.49 3.88
CA LEU A 26 15.34 21.07 3.84
C LEU A 26 14.12 20.15 3.97
N LYS A 27 13.16 20.52 4.82
CA LYS A 27 11.91 19.76 4.97
C LYS A 27 11.08 19.78 3.69
N SER A 28 10.91 20.94 3.06
CA SER A 28 10.13 21.04 1.83
C SER A 28 10.78 20.28 0.66
N GLU A 29 12.11 20.33 0.54
CA GLU A 29 12.86 19.58 -0.47
C GLU A 29 12.70 18.07 -0.26
N ALA A 30 12.83 17.58 0.97
CA ALA A 30 12.64 16.18 1.30
C ALA A 30 11.23 15.70 0.93
N LEU A 31 10.20 16.45 1.32
CA LEU A 31 8.81 16.12 0.98
C LEU A 31 8.56 16.07 -0.53
N GLN A 32 9.12 17.03 -1.28
CA GLN A 32 9.00 17.03 -2.75
C GLN A 32 9.69 15.82 -3.38
N LYS A 33 10.89 15.47 -2.89
CA LYS A 33 11.65 14.31 -3.36
C LYS A 33 10.88 13.02 -3.10
N ASP A 34 10.35 12.85 -1.89
CA ASP A 34 9.60 11.66 -1.50
C ASP A 34 8.31 11.53 -2.31
N ARG A 35 7.56 12.64 -2.47
CA ARG A 35 6.36 12.67 -3.31
C ARG A 35 6.67 12.25 -4.75
N LYS A 36 7.76 12.76 -5.32
CA LYS A 36 8.19 12.40 -6.68
C LYS A 36 8.62 10.94 -6.77
N ALA A 37 9.27 10.40 -5.74
CA ALA A 37 9.63 8.99 -5.68
C ALA A 37 8.39 8.09 -5.70
N LYS A 38 7.35 8.43 -4.91
CA LYS A 38 6.06 7.70 -4.93
C LYS A 38 5.41 7.74 -6.32
N VAL A 39 5.39 8.90 -6.97
CA VAL A 39 4.86 9.02 -8.34
C VAL A 39 5.63 8.16 -9.35
N ASN A 40 6.96 8.12 -9.25
CA ASN A 40 7.77 7.27 -10.12
C ASN A 40 7.52 5.77 -9.87
N GLN A 41 7.35 5.37 -8.60
CA GLN A 41 6.97 4.00 -8.26
C GLN A 41 5.60 3.63 -8.86
N MET A 42 4.61 4.53 -8.77
CA MET A 42 3.30 4.34 -9.42
C MET A 42 3.44 4.14 -10.93
N LYS A 43 4.22 5.00 -11.61
CA LYS A 43 4.46 4.90 -13.07
C LYS A 43 5.02 3.53 -13.45
N ASN A 44 6.04 3.05 -12.74
CA ASN A 44 6.66 1.76 -13.01
C ASN A 44 5.66 0.61 -12.77
N LEU A 45 4.90 0.68 -11.68
CA LEU A 45 3.91 -0.33 -11.33
C LEU A 45 2.81 -0.44 -12.39
N ILE A 46 2.32 0.70 -12.91
CA ILE A 46 1.35 0.77 -14.00
C ILE A 46 1.88 0.05 -15.25
N LEU A 47 3.14 0.29 -15.63
CA LEU A 47 3.76 -0.37 -16.78
C LEU A 47 3.81 -1.88 -16.58
N SER A 48 4.29 -2.35 -15.43
CA SER A 48 4.34 -3.78 -15.12
C SER A 48 2.96 -4.43 -15.09
N MET A 49 1.95 -3.76 -14.53
CA MET A 49 0.57 -4.26 -14.52
C MET A 49 0.01 -4.37 -15.93
N LYS A 50 0.23 -3.37 -16.81
CA LYS A 50 -0.21 -3.43 -18.21
C LYS A 50 0.37 -4.63 -18.95
N ASP A 51 1.61 -5.00 -18.67
CA ASP A 51 2.23 -6.18 -19.27
C ASP A 51 1.63 -7.49 -18.73
N LEU A 52 1.38 -7.57 -17.41
CA LEU A 52 0.76 -8.76 -16.80
C LEU A 52 -0.69 -8.97 -17.24
N MET A 53 -1.44 -7.88 -17.44
CA MET A 53 -2.85 -7.90 -17.88
C MET A 53 -3.05 -8.45 -19.30
N LYS A 54 -1.98 -8.82 -20.01
CA LYS A 54 -2.05 -9.56 -21.28
C LYS A 54 -2.45 -11.02 -21.10
N CYS A 55 -2.39 -11.56 -19.87
CA CYS A 55 -2.77 -12.94 -19.57
C CYS A 55 -3.59 -13.01 -18.27
N ASP A 56 -4.79 -13.59 -18.33
CA ASP A 56 -5.72 -13.68 -17.20
C ASP A 56 -5.19 -14.53 -16.04
N GLU A 57 -4.25 -15.45 -16.30
CA GLU A 57 -3.57 -16.26 -15.28
C GLU A 57 -2.80 -15.41 -14.26
N ASN A 58 -2.41 -14.18 -14.65
CA ASN A 58 -1.72 -13.24 -13.77
C ASN A 58 -2.65 -12.46 -12.85
N ALA A 59 -3.96 -12.75 -12.82
CA ALA A 59 -4.95 -11.97 -12.07
C ALA A 59 -4.61 -11.80 -10.58
N LEU A 60 -4.06 -12.83 -9.93
CA LEU A 60 -3.64 -12.74 -8.53
C LEU A 60 -2.49 -11.75 -8.34
N GLN A 61 -1.49 -11.77 -9.22
CA GLN A 61 -0.36 -10.85 -9.18
C GLN A 61 -0.81 -9.42 -9.46
N VAL A 62 -1.65 -9.22 -10.48
CA VAL A 62 -2.23 -7.91 -10.81
C VAL A 62 -3.05 -7.36 -9.66
N SER A 63 -3.84 -8.20 -8.97
CA SER A 63 -4.61 -7.80 -7.78
C SER A 63 -3.70 -7.34 -6.63
N SER A 64 -2.61 -8.06 -6.37
CA SER A 64 -1.63 -7.66 -5.35
C SER A 64 -0.98 -6.31 -5.70
N MET A 65 -0.55 -6.13 -6.96
CA MET A 65 0.03 -4.88 -7.43
C MET A 65 -0.97 -3.73 -7.39
N LEU A 66 -2.25 -3.97 -7.69
CA LEU A 66 -3.31 -2.97 -7.55
C LEU A 66 -3.42 -2.47 -6.09
N GLY A 67 -3.29 -3.37 -5.11
CA GLY A 67 -3.20 -3.01 -3.70
C GLY A 67 -2.03 -2.06 -3.42
N SER A 68 -0.83 -2.40 -3.91
CA SER A 68 0.34 -1.53 -3.78
C SER A 68 0.16 -0.17 -4.48
N LEU A 69 -0.50 -0.14 -5.63
CA LEU A 69 -0.80 1.11 -6.35
C LEU A 69 -1.66 2.05 -5.51
N LYS A 70 -2.72 1.51 -4.89
CA LYS A 70 -3.62 2.28 -4.02
C LYS A 70 -2.86 2.87 -2.82
N CYS A 71 -2.03 2.08 -2.15
CA CYS A 71 -1.19 2.58 -1.05
C CYS A 71 -0.23 3.70 -1.50
N LEU A 72 0.43 3.54 -2.65
CA LEU A 72 1.32 4.58 -3.19
C LEU A 72 0.57 5.88 -3.53
N LYS A 73 -0.66 5.78 -4.04
CA LYS A 73 -1.52 6.92 -4.32
C LYS A 73 -1.88 7.68 -3.04
N ASP A 74 -2.22 6.96 -1.98
CA ASP A 74 -2.58 7.53 -0.69
C ASP A 74 -1.36 8.22 -0.05
N ASP A 75 -0.21 7.54 -0.03
CA ASP A 75 1.07 8.10 0.43
C ASP A 75 1.43 9.40 -0.32
N ALA A 76 1.35 9.37 -1.66
CA ALA A 76 1.65 10.53 -2.48
C ALA A 76 0.67 11.69 -2.21
N SER A 77 -0.59 11.38 -1.90
CA SER A 77 -1.62 12.38 -1.59
C SER A 77 -1.38 13.03 -0.21
N VAL A 78 -0.96 12.26 0.78
CA VAL A 78 -0.53 12.78 2.09
C VAL A 78 0.66 13.71 1.91
N LEU A 79 1.70 13.25 1.22
CA LEU A 79 2.89 14.07 0.95
C LEU A 79 2.55 15.34 0.16
N HIS A 80 1.63 15.27 -0.81
CA HIS A 80 1.19 16.45 -1.54
C HIS A 80 0.55 17.48 -0.60
N LYS A 81 -0.35 17.05 0.30
CA LYS A 81 -0.97 17.94 1.31
C LYS A 81 0.07 18.55 2.24
N GLU A 82 1.09 17.80 2.64
CA GLU A 82 2.18 18.30 3.48
C GLU A 82 3.09 19.30 2.75
N VAL A 83 3.22 19.19 1.42
CA VAL A 83 4.00 20.12 0.61
C VAL A 83 3.28 21.45 0.40
N LEU A 84 1.94 21.48 0.38
CA LEU A 84 1.14 22.68 0.07
C LEU A 84 1.54 23.94 0.85
N PRO A 85 1.77 23.91 2.18
CA PRO A 85 2.15 25.10 2.95
C PRO A 85 3.51 25.69 2.56
N PHE A 86 4.34 24.93 1.85
CA PHE A 86 5.68 25.33 1.43
C PHE A 86 5.73 25.76 -0.04
N ILE A 87 4.64 25.60 -0.80
CA ILE A 87 4.57 26.03 -2.20
C ILE A 87 4.21 27.52 -2.23
N PRO A 88 4.93 28.35 -3.01
CA PRO A 88 4.52 29.72 -3.25
C PRO A 88 3.08 29.78 -3.79
N PRO A 89 2.22 30.71 -3.34
CA PRO A 89 0.82 30.78 -3.78
C PRO A 89 0.64 30.83 -5.30
N ASP A 90 1.63 31.35 -6.02
CA ASP A 90 1.62 31.49 -7.48
C ASP A 90 2.08 30.24 -8.26
N ASP A 91 2.58 29.20 -7.57
CA ASP A 91 3.06 27.96 -8.23
C ASP A 91 1.94 26.90 -8.33
N GLN A 92 0.87 27.28 -9.04
CA GLN A 92 -0.31 26.45 -9.28
C GLN A 92 0.00 25.20 -10.12
N LYS A 93 1.13 25.21 -10.85
CA LYS A 93 1.60 24.08 -11.68
C LYS A 93 1.81 22.81 -10.88
N GLN A 94 2.21 22.91 -9.60
CA GLN A 94 2.39 21.75 -8.73
C GLN A 94 1.07 21.03 -8.44
N ASN A 95 0.00 21.81 -8.24
CA ASN A 95 -1.34 21.30 -7.97
C ASN A 95 -1.96 20.70 -9.24
N GLU A 96 -1.79 21.37 -10.38
CA GLU A 96 -2.23 20.86 -11.68
C GLU A 96 -1.51 19.56 -12.05
N TRP A 97 -0.19 19.52 -11.88
CA TRP A 97 0.60 18.31 -12.12
C TRP A 97 0.12 17.15 -11.24
N PHE A 98 -0.01 17.38 -9.93
CA PHE A 98 -0.45 16.32 -9.02
C PHE A 98 -1.89 15.89 -9.31
N GLY A 99 -2.80 16.82 -9.60
CA GLY A 99 -4.17 16.52 -10.02
C GLY A 99 -4.24 15.67 -11.28
N SER A 100 -3.38 15.93 -12.27
CA SER A 100 -3.25 15.09 -13.46
C SER A 100 -2.76 13.69 -13.12
N VAL A 101 -1.79 13.56 -12.21
CA VAL A 101 -1.29 12.26 -11.74
C VAL A 101 -2.40 11.49 -11.04
N SER A 102 -3.12 12.10 -10.09
CA SER A 102 -4.22 11.45 -9.37
C SER A 102 -5.30 10.96 -10.32
N LYS A 103 -5.77 11.82 -11.23
CA LYS A 103 -6.81 11.45 -12.21
C LYS A 103 -6.39 10.28 -13.11
N HIS A 104 -5.14 10.27 -13.56
CA HIS A 104 -4.61 9.16 -14.35
C HIS A 104 -4.61 7.85 -13.56
N ASN A 105 -4.16 7.88 -12.31
CA ASN A 105 -4.11 6.71 -11.45
C ASN A 105 -5.51 6.20 -11.10
N ASP A 106 -6.46 7.09 -10.84
CA ASP A 106 -7.86 6.72 -10.56
C ASP A 106 -8.48 5.99 -11.76
N GLY A 107 -8.35 6.55 -12.97
CA GLY A 107 -8.83 5.88 -14.17
C GLY A 107 -8.14 4.54 -14.45
N PHE A 108 -6.85 4.42 -14.10
CA PHE A 108 -6.15 3.15 -14.22
C PHE A 108 -6.62 2.12 -13.19
N VAL A 109 -6.87 2.53 -11.93
CA VAL A 109 -7.43 1.66 -10.89
C VAL A 109 -8.77 1.08 -11.33
N GLU A 110 -9.69 1.94 -11.80
CA GLU A 110 -11.01 1.52 -12.30
C GLU A 110 -10.87 0.51 -13.46
N HIS A 111 -9.95 0.78 -14.38
CA HIS A 111 -9.67 -0.12 -15.50
C HIS A 111 -9.19 -1.50 -15.04
N VAL A 112 -8.25 -1.55 -14.09
CA VAL A 112 -7.73 -2.81 -13.55
C VAL A 112 -8.80 -3.58 -12.79
N GLU A 113 -9.63 -2.90 -11.99
CA GLU A 113 -10.75 -3.53 -11.29
C GLU A 113 -11.75 -4.17 -12.27
N GLY A 114 -12.06 -3.47 -13.36
CA GLY A 114 -12.88 -4.00 -14.45
C GLY A 114 -12.27 -5.23 -15.10
N TRP A 115 -10.96 -5.20 -15.37
CA TRP A 115 -10.23 -6.34 -15.93
C TRP A 115 -10.19 -7.54 -14.98
N LEU A 116 -9.91 -7.34 -13.69
CA LEU A 116 -9.90 -8.41 -12.68
C LEU A 116 -11.26 -9.11 -12.57
N ASN A 117 -12.35 -8.35 -12.67
CA ASN A 117 -13.69 -8.91 -12.67
C ASN A 117 -13.96 -9.77 -13.92
N GLN A 118 -13.48 -9.34 -15.09
CA GLN A 118 -13.59 -10.12 -16.34
C GLN A 118 -12.77 -11.40 -16.28
N ALA A 119 -11.51 -11.33 -15.84
CA ALA A 119 -10.65 -12.50 -15.68
C ALA A 119 -11.29 -13.54 -14.75
N LYS A 120 -11.86 -13.11 -13.62
CA LYS A 120 -12.60 -13.99 -12.70
C LYS A 120 -13.78 -14.69 -13.37
N ASN A 121 -14.55 -13.97 -14.19
CA ASN A 121 -15.70 -14.54 -14.90
C ASN A 121 -15.27 -15.55 -15.97
N HIS A 122 -14.13 -15.34 -16.63
CA HIS A 122 -13.57 -16.29 -17.57
C HIS A 122 -13.27 -17.64 -16.89
N PHE A 123 -12.60 -17.62 -15.73
CA PHE A 123 -12.35 -18.84 -14.93
C PHE A 123 -13.65 -19.56 -14.51
N LEU A 124 -14.69 -18.81 -14.11
CA LEU A 124 -15.97 -19.38 -13.74
C LEU A 124 -16.75 -19.97 -14.93
N SER A 125 -16.56 -19.42 -16.13
CA SER A 125 -17.22 -19.91 -17.36
C SER A 125 -16.61 -21.19 -17.92
N ILE A 126 -15.36 -21.49 -17.59
CA ILE A 126 -14.63 -22.69 -18.05
C ILE A 126 -14.88 -23.88 -17.11
N LEU A 127 -15.37 -23.65 -15.90
CA LEU A 127 -15.76 -24.72 -14.97
C LEU A 127 -16.96 -25.49 -15.54
N PRO A 128 -16.85 -26.83 -15.73
CA PRO A 128 -17.97 -27.62 -16.21
C PRO A 128 -19.19 -27.44 -15.31
N GLN A 129 -20.36 -27.19 -15.92
CA GLN A 129 -21.66 -27.05 -15.27
C GLN A 129 -22.07 -28.25 -14.38
N SER A 130 -21.25 -29.32 -14.32
CA SER A 130 -21.52 -30.55 -13.56
C SER A 130 -21.34 -30.42 -12.04
N TYR A 131 -20.79 -29.31 -11.54
CA TYR A 131 -20.57 -29.10 -10.09
C TYR A 131 -21.58 -28.14 -9.43
N ALA A 132 -22.49 -27.53 -10.19
CA ALA A 132 -23.47 -26.57 -9.68
C ALA A 132 -24.60 -27.17 -8.81
N ASN A 133 -24.62 -28.50 -8.62
CA ASN A 133 -25.68 -29.20 -7.87
C ASN A 133 -25.24 -29.78 -6.51
N LEU A 134 -24.01 -29.58 -6.05
CA LEU A 134 -23.64 -29.96 -4.69
C LEU A 134 -23.86 -28.79 -3.74
N ARG A 135 -25.14 -28.51 -3.46
CA ARG A 135 -25.56 -27.78 -2.26
C ARG A 135 -25.06 -28.58 -1.05
N PRO A 136 -24.12 -28.08 -0.23
CA PRO A 136 -23.86 -28.70 1.06
C PRO A 136 -25.09 -28.44 1.93
N SER A 137 -25.92 -29.47 2.13
CA SER A 137 -26.90 -29.47 3.21
C SER A 137 -26.14 -29.51 4.54
N LEU A 138 -25.64 -28.36 4.98
CA LEU A 138 -25.11 -28.19 6.33
C LEU A 138 -26.31 -28.01 7.27
N SER A 139 -26.89 -29.13 7.70
CA SER A 139 -27.81 -29.11 8.83
C SER A 139 -27.01 -28.77 10.08
N VAL A 140 -27.30 -27.60 10.63
CA VAL A 140 -26.98 -27.17 11.98
C VAL A 140 -27.33 -28.28 12.97
N VAL A 141 -26.33 -28.75 13.70
CA VAL A 141 -26.54 -29.35 15.02
C VAL A 141 -25.80 -28.44 16.00
N HIS A 142 -26.58 -27.58 16.67
CA HIS A 142 -26.17 -27.02 17.93
C HIS A 142 -26.10 -28.16 18.93
N ASP A 143 -24.96 -28.34 19.60
CA ASP A 143 -24.98 -28.91 20.94
C ASP A 143 -24.03 -28.11 21.82
N THR A 144 -24.64 -27.32 22.69
CA THR A 144 -24.03 -26.59 23.79
C THR A 144 -23.71 -27.57 24.90
N ARG A 145 -22.43 -27.73 25.23
CA ARG A 145 -22.04 -28.21 26.55
C ARG A 145 -20.97 -27.31 27.13
N GLU A 146 -21.42 -26.39 27.98
CA GLU A 146 -20.61 -25.83 29.06
C GLU A 146 -19.97 -26.97 29.85
N MET A 147 -18.65 -26.91 30.04
CA MET A 147 -18.05 -27.36 31.29
C MET A 147 -17.00 -26.34 31.71
N ASP A 148 -17.34 -25.73 32.84
CA ASP A 148 -16.56 -25.07 33.88
C ASP A 148 -15.04 -25.40 33.91
N ASN A 149 -14.27 -24.34 34.18
CA ASN A 149 -12.86 -24.24 34.60
C ASN A 149 -12.59 -25.09 35.89
N PRO A 150 -11.39 -25.13 36.53
CA PRO A 150 -10.10 -24.49 36.27
C PRO A 150 -8.87 -25.41 36.43
N ASP A 151 -7.68 -24.94 36.02
CA ASP A 151 -6.43 -24.86 36.80
C ASP A 151 -5.20 -24.73 35.88
N GLU A 152 -4.46 -23.64 36.07
CA GLU A 152 -3.09 -23.42 35.59
C GLU A 152 -2.14 -24.37 36.35
N PRO A 153 -0.97 -24.77 35.80
CA PRO A 153 0.20 -23.91 35.98
C PRO A 153 1.22 -23.91 34.83
N GLN A 154 2.04 -22.87 34.87
CA GLN A 154 3.15 -22.55 33.98
C GLN A 154 4.33 -23.52 34.06
N LEU A 155 4.94 -23.82 32.91
CA LEU A 155 6.34 -24.22 32.74
C LEU A 155 6.79 -23.66 31.37
N SER A 156 7.56 -22.57 31.30
CA SER A 156 9.00 -22.43 31.57
C SER A 156 9.89 -22.83 30.39
N CYS A 157 10.55 -21.79 29.85
CA CYS A 157 11.88 -21.65 29.25
C CYS A 157 12.40 -22.59 28.13
N ASP A 158 12.90 -21.89 27.10
CA ASP A 158 14.14 -22.12 26.37
C ASP A 158 14.38 -23.47 25.67
N SER A 159 14.49 -23.40 24.35
CA SER A 159 15.72 -23.85 23.69
C SER A 159 15.95 -23.17 22.34
N ASN A 160 17.16 -22.65 22.24
CA ASN A 160 17.81 -21.96 21.14
C ASN A 160 18.25 -22.92 20.01
N ILE A 161 18.08 -22.47 18.75
CA ILE A 161 19.09 -22.47 17.64
C ILE A 161 19.44 -23.85 16.99
N PRO A 162 19.86 -24.01 15.69
CA PRO A 162 20.27 -23.01 14.67
C PRO A 162 19.65 -23.12 13.26
N SER A 163 19.89 -22.01 12.54
CA SER A 163 20.07 -21.81 11.09
C SER A 163 20.65 -22.99 10.29
N SER A 164 20.19 -23.15 9.05
CA SER A 164 21.04 -23.58 7.93
C SER A 164 20.55 -22.95 6.63
N ASP A 165 21.38 -22.03 6.13
CA ASP A 165 21.50 -21.61 4.75
C ASP A 165 21.72 -22.81 3.81
N GLU A 166 21.11 -22.81 2.62
CA GLU A 166 21.84 -22.80 1.34
C GLU A 166 20.86 -22.54 0.17
N PRO A 167 21.18 -21.60 -0.76
CA PRO A 167 20.38 -21.34 -1.95
C PRO A 167 20.86 -22.18 -3.15
N VAL A 168 19.96 -22.94 -3.76
CA VAL A 168 20.24 -23.58 -5.06
C VAL A 168 19.98 -22.59 -6.19
N SER A 169 21.09 -22.17 -6.79
CA SER A 169 21.17 -21.43 -8.05
C SER A 169 20.69 -22.30 -9.21
N SER A 170 19.71 -21.83 -9.98
CA SER A 170 19.36 -22.42 -11.29
C SER A 170 19.22 -21.32 -12.32
N SER A 171 20.31 -21.13 -13.06
CA SER A 171 20.38 -20.33 -14.28
C SER A 171 19.68 -21.07 -15.40
N HIS A 172 18.54 -20.58 -15.86
CA HIS A 172 18.02 -20.92 -17.19
C HIS A 172 17.87 -19.66 -18.03
N ASN A 173 18.84 -19.55 -18.94
CA ASN A 173 18.94 -18.64 -20.05
C ASN A 173 18.00 -19.15 -21.16
N MET A 174 17.00 -18.36 -21.55
CA MET A 174 16.30 -18.55 -22.82
C MET A 174 15.94 -17.18 -23.41
N ASN A 175 16.85 -16.73 -24.28
CA ASN A 175 16.60 -16.23 -25.62
C ASN A 175 15.25 -15.50 -25.86
N VAL A 176 15.35 -14.17 -25.93
CA VAL A 176 14.28 -13.23 -26.27
C VAL A 176 14.16 -13.10 -27.79
N PRO A 177 12.99 -13.34 -28.42
CA PRO A 177 12.73 -12.80 -29.74
C PRO A 177 12.43 -11.30 -29.64
N SER A 178 13.35 -10.53 -30.23
CA SER A 178 13.21 -9.12 -30.56
C SER A 178 12.02 -8.91 -31.49
N GLU A 179 10.93 -8.30 -31.02
CA GLU A 179 10.03 -7.42 -31.78
C GLU A 179 8.87 -6.95 -30.89
N CYS A 180 9.07 -5.86 -30.13
CA CYS A 180 8.00 -5.01 -29.60
C CYS A 180 8.58 -3.65 -29.17
N GLN A 181 9.42 -3.05 -30.03
CA GLN A 181 9.72 -1.62 -29.94
C GLN A 181 8.74 -0.88 -30.83
N LYS A 182 7.76 -0.22 -30.22
CA LYS A 182 7.25 1.12 -30.58
C LYS A 182 6.00 1.40 -29.76
N LEU A 183 5.95 2.63 -29.22
CA LEU A 183 4.90 3.21 -28.39
C LEU A 183 5.02 2.62 -26.97
N TYR A 184 5.42 3.37 -25.95
CA TYR A 184 4.72 4.55 -25.45
C TYR A 184 5.70 5.55 -24.83
N GLY A 185 5.85 6.69 -25.49
CA GLY A 185 6.38 7.91 -24.87
C GLY A 185 5.23 8.75 -24.33
N LEU A 186 5.52 9.49 -23.25
CA LEU A 186 4.70 10.53 -22.59
C LEU A 186 3.64 10.06 -21.60
N TRP A 187 4.05 9.92 -20.33
CA TRP A 187 3.34 10.42 -19.13
C TRP A 187 4.37 10.74 -18.03
#